data_AF-A0A968PCP5-F1
#
_entry.id   AF-A0A968PCP5-F1
#
_cell.length_a   1.000
_cell.length_b   1.000
_cell.length_c   1.000
_cell.angle_alpha   90.00
_cell.angle_beta   90.00
_cell.angle_gamma   90.00
#
_symmetry.space_group_name_H-M   'P 1'
#
loop_
_entity.id
_entity.type
_entity.pdbx_description
1 polymer ?
#
loop_
_entity_poly.entity_id
_entity_poly.type
_entity_poly.pdbx_seq_one_letter_code
_entity_poly.pdbx_strand_id
1 'polypeptide(L)'
;RVVFNLYDTEIWITVRQRDATKVKDQIKDMQATLATDIGVIFRRADPAQLTEPTLATLTRQVKATVDDRIGRDAEGKPIVQEALVKKCIQVRVDS
;
A
#
# COMPACT_ATOMS: atom_id res chain seq x y z
N ARG A 1 -13.66 -1.21 28.96
CA ARG A 1 -13.52 -2.08 27.77
C ARG A 1 -13.02 -1.19 26.64
N VAL A 2 -11.83 -1.46 26.13
CA VAL A 2 -11.28 -0.72 24.99
C VAL A 2 -11.37 -1.63 23.79
N VAL A 3 -12.01 -1.16 22.73
CA VAL A 3 -12.18 -1.91 21.48
C VAL A 3 -11.19 -1.33 20.48
N PHE A 4 -10.32 -2.18 19.94
CA PHE A 4 -9.40 -1.79 18.87
C PHE A 4 -9.71 -2.59 17.61
N ASN A 5 -9.64 -1.93 16.45
CA ASN A 5 -9.74 -2.57 15.14
C ASN A 5 -8.34 -2.79 14.59
N LEU A 6 -7.99 -4.04 14.31
CA LEU A 6 -6.79 -4.41 13.58
C LEU A 6 -7.17 -4.65 12.12
N TYR A 7 -6.46 -4.04 11.19
CA TYR A 7 -6.63 -4.27 9.76
C TYR A 7 -5.44 -5.06 9.23
N ASP A 8 -5.68 -6.31 8.83
CA ASP A 8 -4.68 -7.14 8.17
C ASP A 8 -4.72 -6.88 6.65
N THR A 9 -3.61 -6.38 6.11
CA THR A 9 -3.54 -5.85 4.75
C THR A 9 -2.41 -6.48 3.94
N GLU A 10 -2.73 -6.91 2.72
CA GLU A 10 -1.76 -7.45 1.77
C GLU A 10 -1.72 -6.55 0.53
N ILE A 11 -0.55 -6.00 0.22
CA ILE A 11 -0.36 -5.07 -0.90
C ILE A 11 0.55 -5.73 -1.93
N TRP A 12 0.09 -5.75 -3.16
CA TRP A 12 0.82 -6.25 -4.32
C TRP A 12 1.16 -5.09 -5.22
N ILE A 13 2.35 -5.09 -5.79
CA ILE A 13 2.74 -4.13 -6.79
C ILE A 13 3.27 -4.84 -8.03
N THR A 14 2.89 -4.35 -9.20
CA THR A 14 3.40 -4.82 -10.47
C THR A 14 4.38 -3.79 -10.99
N VAL A 15 5.58 -4.24 -11.33
CA VAL A 15 6.66 -3.41 -11.87
C VAL A 15 7.12 -4.00 -13.20
N ARG A 16 7.79 -3.17 -14.02
CA ARG A 16 8.41 -3.68 -15.24
C ARG A 16 9.50 -4.69 -14.89
N GLN A 17 9.57 -5.76 -15.67
CA GLN A 17 10.53 -6.85 -15.43
C GLN A 17 11.98 -6.35 -15.38
N ARG A 18 12.35 -5.37 -16.23
CA ARG A 18 13.70 -4.77 -16.26
C ARG A 18 14.10 -4.07 -14.96
N ASP A 19 13.11 -3.60 -14.20
CA ASP A 19 13.29 -2.81 -12.97
C ASP A 19 13.07 -3.66 -11.70
N ALA A 20 12.64 -4.92 -11.84
CA ALA A 20 12.17 -5.75 -10.73
C ALA A 20 13.18 -5.94 -9.60
N THR A 21 14.44 -6.25 -9.93
CA THR A 21 15.50 -6.44 -8.92
C THR A 21 15.78 -5.15 -8.17
N LYS A 22 15.94 -4.04 -8.89
CA LYS A 22 16.19 -2.72 -8.30
C LYS A 22 15.06 -2.30 -7.36
N VAL A 23 13.80 -2.47 -7.79
CA VAL A 23 12.64 -2.11 -6.96
C VAL A 23 12.55 -3.01 -5.74
N LYS A 24 12.84 -4.30 -5.87
CA LYS A 24 12.85 -5.24 -4.74
C LYS A 24 13.85 -4.82 -3.66
N ASP A 25 15.05 -4.45 -4.07
CA ASP A 25 16.09 -3.97 -3.15
C ASP A 25 15.69 -2.62 -2.52
N GLN A 26 15.19 -1.70 -3.34
CA GLN A 26 14.70 -0.40 -2.87
C GLN A 26 13.59 -0.55 -1.83
N ILE A 27 12.61 -1.42 -2.06
CA ILE A 27 11.52 -1.70 -1.11
C ILE A 27 12.05 -2.31 0.18
N LYS A 28 13.03 -3.21 0.09
CA LYS A 28 13.67 -3.80 1.27
C LYS A 28 14.35 -2.73 2.12
N ASP A 29 15.08 -1.83 1.47
CA ASP A 29 15.82 -0.75 2.16
C ASP A 29 14.88 0.27 2.82
N MET A 30 13.69 0.52 2.22
CA MET A 30 12.72 1.49 2.73
C MET A 30 11.46 0.85 3.34
N GLN A 31 11.50 -0.43 3.70
CA GLN A 31 10.32 -1.18 4.14
C GLN A 31 9.61 -0.51 5.32
N ALA A 32 10.37 -0.03 6.31
CA ALA A 32 9.81 0.65 7.48
C ALA A 32 9.11 1.97 7.12
N THR A 33 9.70 2.74 6.20
CA THR A 33 9.13 4.01 5.72
C THR A 33 7.85 3.75 4.93
N LEU A 34 7.86 2.80 3.99
CA LEU A 34 6.67 2.42 3.22
C LEU A 34 5.56 1.91 4.14
N ALA A 35 5.87 1.05 5.10
CA ALA A 35 4.89 0.57 6.08
C ALA A 35 4.30 1.72 6.90
N THR A 36 5.10 2.73 7.25
CA THR A 36 4.64 3.91 7.98
C THR A 36 3.71 4.77 7.13
N ASP A 37 4.09 5.08 5.89
CA ASP A 37 3.29 5.91 4.98
C ASP A 37 1.96 5.23 4.63
N ILE A 38 2.01 3.92 4.36
CA ILE A 38 0.81 3.11 4.15
C ILE A 38 -0.04 3.08 5.42
N GLY A 39 0.56 2.93 6.61
CA GLY A 39 -0.16 2.98 7.87
C GLY A 39 -0.90 4.31 8.08
N VAL A 40 -0.37 5.43 7.61
CA VAL A 40 -1.05 6.74 7.65
C VAL A 40 -2.31 6.74 6.77
N ILE A 41 -2.28 6.11 5.59
CA ILE A 41 -3.46 5.94 4.74
C ILE A 41 -4.58 5.24 5.51
N PHE A 42 -4.30 4.08 6.09
CA PHE A 42 -5.32 3.30 6.82
C PHE A 42 -5.84 4.02 8.06
N ARG A 43 -4.98 4.74 8.79
CA ARG A 43 -5.39 5.52 9.98
C ARG A 43 -6.31 6.70 9.65
N ARG A 44 -6.21 7.26 8.44
CA ARG A 44 -6.99 8.42 8.00
C ARG A 44 -8.18 8.05 7.11
N ALA A 45 -8.26 6.79 6.66
CA ALA A 45 -9.32 6.32 5.80
C ALA A 45 -10.69 6.42 6.50
N ASP A 46 -11.70 6.82 5.73
CA ASP A 46 -13.09 6.72 6.17
C ASP A 46 -13.45 5.22 6.34
N PRO A 47 -14.16 4.83 7.41
CA PRO A 47 -14.58 3.44 7.60
C PRO A 47 -15.26 2.81 6.38
N ALA A 48 -16.02 3.57 5.60
CA ALA A 48 -16.66 3.08 4.37
C ALA A 48 -15.61 2.62 3.33
N GLN A 49 -14.48 3.32 3.23
CA GLN A 49 -13.38 2.98 2.31
C GLN A 49 -12.68 1.67 2.69
N LEU A 50 -12.59 1.39 3.98
CA LEU A 50 -12.01 0.15 4.52
C LEU A 50 -12.89 -1.09 4.26
N THR A 51 -14.16 -0.86 3.91
CA THR A 51 -15.16 -1.89 3.59
C THR A 51 -15.59 -1.89 2.12
N GLU A 52 -14.99 -1.05 1.28
CA GLU A 52 -15.27 -1.00 -0.16
C GLU A 52 -15.03 -2.39 -0.79
N PRO A 53 -15.97 -2.96 -1.57
CA PRO A 53 -15.80 -4.30 -2.14
C PRO A 53 -14.54 -4.46 -3.01
N THR A 54 -14.12 -3.39 -3.68
CA THR A 54 -12.95 -3.35 -4.56
C THR A 54 -11.75 -2.65 -3.94
N LEU A 55 -11.90 -2.05 -2.76
CA LEU A 55 -10.89 -1.22 -2.10
C LEU A 55 -10.27 -0.16 -3.04
N ALA A 56 -11.05 0.36 -4.00
CA ALA A 56 -10.55 1.19 -5.09
C ALA A 56 -9.95 2.50 -4.57
N THR A 57 -10.52 3.07 -3.51
CA THR A 57 -9.99 4.31 -2.91
C THR A 57 -8.65 4.07 -2.23
N LEU A 58 -8.54 3.04 -1.38
CA LEU A 58 -7.29 2.67 -0.72
C LEU A 58 -6.22 2.28 -1.74
N THR A 59 -6.58 1.51 -2.75
CA THR A 59 -5.68 1.08 -3.82
C THR A 59 -5.07 2.27 -4.56
N ARG A 60 -5.86 3.30 -4.88
CA ARG A 60 -5.35 4.54 -5.49
C ARG A 60 -4.38 5.29 -4.57
N GLN A 61 -4.70 5.42 -3.28
CA GLN A 61 -3.84 6.11 -2.32
C GLN A 61 -2.52 5.35 -2.11
N VAL A 62 -2.58 4.03 -1.97
CA VAL A 62 -1.40 3.17 -1.88
C VAL A 62 -0.55 3.29 -3.15
N LYS A 63 -1.16 3.23 -4.34
CA LYS A 63 -0.43 3.40 -5.60
C LYS A 63 0.31 4.73 -5.66
N ALA A 64 -0.34 5.83 -5.30
CA ALA A 64 0.28 7.15 -5.29
C ALA A 64 1.48 7.22 -4.34
N THR A 65 1.32 6.73 -3.11
CA THR A 65 2.40 6.68 -2.11
C THR A 65 3.58 5.84 -2.59
N VAL A 66 3.34 4.66 -3.18
CA VAL A 66 4.41 3.81 -3.70
C VAL A 66 5.07 4.46 -4.93
N ASP A 67 4.31 5.09 -5.82
CA ASP A 67 4.85 5.82 -6.97
C ASP A 67 5.79 6.94 -6.54
N ASP A 68 5.42 7.72 -5.53
CA ASP A 68 6.24 8.82 -5.03
C ASP A 68 7.55 8.31 -4.42
N ARG A 69 7.55 7.13 -3.79
CA ARG A 69 8.73 6.52 -3.16
C ARG A 69 9.64 5.80 -4.14
N ILE A 70 9.06 5.08 -5.11
CA ILE A 70 9.83 4.31 -6.10
C ILE A 70 10.30 5.22 -7.25
N GLY A 71 9.43 6.12 -7.70
CA GLY A 71 9.72 7.10 -8.73
C GLY A 71 9.52 6.59 -10.15
N ARG A 72 10.24 7.23 -11.07
CA ARG A 72 10.12 7.05 -12.52
C ARG A 72 11.44 6.52 -13.10
N ASP A 73 11.33 5.88 -14.27
CA ASP A 73 12.49 5.41 -15.02
C ASP A 73 13.21 6.56 -15.76
N ALA A 74 14.28 6.23 -16.47
CA ALA A 74 15.08 7.19 -17.23
C ALA A 74 14.29 7.89 -18.37
N GLU A 75 13.16 7.32 -18.79
CA GLU A 75 12.26 7.89 -19.80
C GLU A 75 11.14 8.73 -19.14
N GLY A 76 11.17 8.90 -17.81
CA GLY A 76 10.17 9.64 -17.05
C GLY A 76 8.85 8.87 -16.87
N LYS A 77 8.81 7.56 -17.14
CA LYS A 77 7.61 6.74 -16.96
C LYS A 77 7.57 6.11 -15.57
N PRO A 78 6.39 5.92 -14.95
CA PRO A 78 6.29 5.22 -13.67
C PRO A 78 6.90 3.81 -13.75
N ILE A 79 7.73 3.49 -12.76
CA ILE A 79 8.32 2.15 -12.62
C ILE A 79 7.26 1.14 -12.17
N VAL A 80 6.40 1.56 -11.24
CA VAL A 80 5.26 0.79 -10.77
C VAL A 80 4.11 0.95 -11.76
N GLN A 81 3.70 -0.16 -12.36
CA GLN A 81 2.60 -0.22 -13.31
C GLN A 81 1.26 -0.29 -12.58
N GLU A 82 1.21 -1.04 -11.49
CA GLU A 82 -0.01 -1.28 -10.73
C GLU A 82 0.31 -1.49 -9.24
N ALA A 83 -0.61 -1.11 -8.36
CA ALA A 83 -0.62 -1.53 -6.97
C ALA A 83 -2.05 -1.98 -6.63
N LEU A 84 -2.16 -3.03 -5.83
CA LEU A 84 -3.42 -3.65 -5.44
C LEU A 84 -3.43 -3.91 -3.95
N VAL A 85 -4.46 -3.44 -3.26
CA VAL A 85 -4.75 -3.91 -1.89
C VAL A 85 -5.56 -5.20 -2.04
N LYS A 86 -4.86 -6.34 -2.00
CA LYS A 86 -5.45 -7.67 -2.23
C LYS A 86 -6.30 -8.13 -1.04
N LYS A 87 -5.95 -7.68 0.16
CA LYS A 87 -6.60 -8.05 1.42
C LYS A 87 -6.72 -6.82 2.31
N CYS A 88 -7.87 -6.67 2.95
CA CYS A 88 -8.11 -5.71 4.04
C CYS A 88 -9.16 -6.35 4.97
N ILE A 89 -8.71 -7.07 6.00
CA ILE A 89 -9.60 -7.75 6.95
C ILE A 89 -9.62 -6.98 8.26
N GLN A 90 -10.81 -6.53 8.66
CA GLN A 90 -11.05 -5.96 9.97
C GLN A 90 -11.19 -7.08 11.01
N VAL A 91 -10.30 -7.08 11.99
CA VAL A 91 -10.36 -7.93 13.19
C VAL A 91 -10.72 -7.03 14.38
N ARG A 92 -11.87 -7.29 15.00
CA ARG A 92 -12.23 -6.64 16.25
C ARG A 92 -11.52 -7.34 17.40
N VAL A 93 -10.73 -6.60 18.15
CA VAL A 93 -10.03 -7.10 19.33
C VAL A 93 -10.66 -6.48 20.56
N ASP A 94 -11.30 -7.32 21.38
CA ASP A 94 -11.87 -6.94 22.66
C ASP A 94 -10.86 -7.24 23.77
N SER A 95 -10.46 -6.19 24.51
CA SER A 95 -9.63 -6.26 25.72
C SER A 95 -10.42 -5.98 26.98
#